data_AF-I6YXF4-F1
#
_entry.id   AF-I6YXF4-F1
#
_cell.length_a   1.000
_cell.length_b   1.000
_cell.length_c   1.000
_cell.angle_alpha   90.00
_cell.angle_beta   90.00
_cell.angle_gamma   90.00
#
_symmetry.space_group_name_H-M   'P 1'
#
loop_
_entity.id
_entity.type
_entity.pdbx_description
1 polymer ?
#
loop_
_entity_poly.entity_id
_entity_poly.type
_entity_poly.pdbx_seq_one_letter_code
_entity_poly.pdbx_strand_id
1 'polypeptide(L)'
;MMKERIFSVLALFAVTMAANAAIDTLIVRINGMKCEECSHKVLTVLRKVDGVGGMQFNYERRTAKIAYDNAKTCPDIIYARLAATNRYKAVPYDPSAVLRRGIGVRIDDMHCQKCVNRVISCLEQIEGVDSLSPHLDKHYVFVRYDANRTSKNTIRTSLIGIGFTPVNYYSDPKVGYAYYTLPKGAATPDAIETVIALDGVEDVNVNPRLNSMAVTFFKDETTAEKLFQEVREAGVEAALPPEHECKEEEK
;
A
#
# COMPACT_ATOMS: atom_id res chain seq x y z
N MET A 1 83.41 -25.46 11.84
CA MET A 1 83.54 -25.24 10.38
C MET A 1 82.26 -25.75 9.71
N MET A 2 81.61 -24.87 8.93
CA MET A 2 80.72 -25.10 7.76
C MET A 2 79.96 -26.44 7.65
N LYS A 3 78.66 -26.47 7.35
CA LYS A 3 78.05 -25.78 6.20
C LYS A 3 76.51 -25.84 6.27
N GLU A 4 75.88 -24.76 5.83
CA GLU A 4 74.44 -24.60 5.61
C GLU A 4 73.85 -25.61 4.63
N ARG A 5 72.57 -25.96 4.80
CA ARG A 5 71.61 -26.32 3.73
C ARG A 5 70.15 -26.02 4.13
N ILE A 6 69.80 -24.75 3.96
CA ILE A 6 68.65 -24.17 3.25
C ILE A 6 67.55 -25.10 2.61
N PHE A 7 66.29 -24.63 2.70
CA PHE A 7 65.02 -24.88 1.93
C PHE A 7 64.35 -26.27 2.08
N SER A 8 63.03 -26.41 2.33
CA SER A 8 61.88 -25.68 1.76
C SER A 8 60.66 -25.72 2.69
N VAL A 9 60.04 -24.57 2.93
CA VAL A 9 58.69 -24.45 3.50
C VAL A 9 57.71 -24.61 2.35
N LEU A 10 57.00 -25.75 2.27
CA LEU A 10 55.82 -25.87 1.43
C LEU A 10 54.66 -25.15 2.14
N ALA A 11 54.55 -23.84 1.94
CA ALA A 11 53.34 -23.11 2.29
C ALA A 11 52.25 -23.54 1.31
N LEU A 12 51.32 -24.38 1.78
CA LEU A 12 50.09 -24.68 1.07
C LEU A 12 49.27 -23.39 1.01
N PHE A 13 49.41 -22.63 -0.08
CA PHE A 13 48.50 -21.53 -0.39
C PHE A 13 47.14 -22.15 -0.69
N ALA A 14 46.29 -22.24 0.34
CA ALA A 14 44.86 -22.40 0.14
C ALA A 14 44.38 -21.12 -0.57
N VAL A 15 44.27 -21.20 -1.90
CA VAL A 15 43.56 -20.20 -2.68
C VAL A 15 42.11 -20.27 -2.21
N THR A 16 41.72 -19.37 -1.33
CA THR A 16 40.32 -19.13 -1.02
C THR A 16 39.68 -18.57 -2.30
N MET A 17 39.09 -19.44 -3.11
CA MET A 17 38.16 -18.99 -4.14
C MET A 17 37.06 -18.25 -3.41
N ALA A 18 37.00 -16.94 -3.56
CA ALA A 18 35.81 -16.18 -3.23
C ALA A 18 34.70 -16.75 -4.12
N ALA A 19 33.84 -17.58 -3.53
CA ALA A 19 32.61 -17.99 -4.17
C ALA A 19 31.80 -16.72 -4.41
N ASN A 20 31.77 -16.26 -5.66
CA ASN A 20 30.75 -15.30 -6.09
C ASN A 20 29.42 -16.02 -5.91
N ALA A 21 28.74 -15.78 -4.79
CA ALA A 21 27.39 -16.27 -4.59
C ALA A 21 26.53 -15.75 -5.75
N ALA A 22 26.07 -16.65 -6.61
CA ALA A 22 25.17 -16.29 -7.70
C ALA A 22 23.79 -16.05 -7.08
N ILE A 23 23.54 -14.78 -6.75
CA ILE A 23 22.27 -14.34 -6.19
C ILE A 23 21.24 -14.24 -7.31
N ASP A 24 20.28 -15.16 -7.28
CA ASP A 24 19.11 -15.17 -8.16
C ASP A 24 17.91 -14.50 -7.48
N THR A 25 16.88 -14.21 -8.27
CA THR A 25 15.63 -13.63 -7.79
C THR A 25 14.44 -14.50 -8.19
N LEU A 26 13.60 -14.81 -7.22
CA LEU A 26 12.31 -15.46 -7.41
C LEU A 26 11.17 -14.47 -7.10
N ILE A 27 10.20 -14.34 -8.00
CA ILE A 27 8.97 -13.58 -7.73
C ILE A 27 7.81 -14.56 -7.59
N VAL A 28 7.19 -14.55 -6.41
CA VAL A 28 6.06 -15.42 -6.09
C VAL A 28 4.84 -14.60 -5.73
N ARG A 29 3.65 -15.09 -6.07
CA ARG A 29 2.39 -14.64 -5.49
C ARG A 29 2.05 -15.50 -4.30
N ILE A 30 1.78 -14.88 -3.15
CA ILE A 30 1.52 -15.57 -1.88
C ILE A 30 0.06 -15.38 -1.49
N ASN A 31 -0.70 -16.46 -1.52
CA ASN A 31 -2.06 -16.46 -1.00
C ASN A 31 -2.02 -16.30 0.53
N GLY A 32 -2.92 -15.49 1.09
CA GLY A 32 -2.95 -15.21 2.53
C GLY A 32 -2.06 -14.05 3.00
N MET A 33 -1.20 -13.50 2.14
CA MET A 33 -0.41 -12.30 2.45
C MET A 33 -1.22 -11.02 2.18
N LYS A 34 -2.17 -10.71 3.06
CA LYS A 34 -3.10 -9.57 2.91
C LYS A 34 -2.65 -8.30 3.64
N CYS A 35 -1.71 -8.41 4.57
CA CYS A 35 -1.38 -7.38 5.55
C CYS A 35 0.14 -7.34 5.80
N GLU A 36 0.63 -6.27 6.43
CA GLU A 36 2.05 -6.15 6.81
C GLU A 36 2.47 -7.20 7.84
N GLU A 37 1.67 -7.45 8.88
CA GLU A 37 1.95 -8.53 9.83
C GLU A 37 2.05 -9.91 9.13
N CYS A 38 1.30 -10.07 8.04
CA CYS A 38 1.30 -11.27 7.21
C CYS A 38 2.63 -11.42 6.46
N SER A 39 3.25 -10.33 5.99
CA SER A 39 4.58 -10.37 5.33
C SER A 39 5.70 -10.59 6.35
N HIS A 40 5.59 -10.07 7.58
CA HIS A 40 6.53 -10.39 8.66
C HIS A 40 6.58 -11.88 9.00
N LYS A 41 5.43 -12.56 8.96
CA LYS A 41 5.35 -14.02 9.12
C LYS A 41 6.04 -14.76 7.97
N VAL A 42 5.81 -14.34 6.73
CA VAL A 42 6.51 -14.87 5.54
C VAL A 42 8.03 -14.69 5.67
N LEU A 43 8.47 -13.49 6.04
CA LEU A 43 9.86 -13.13 6.26
C LEU A 43 10.50 -14.02 7.34
N THR A 44 9.85 -14.19 8.49
CA THR A 44 10.32 -15.06 9.58
C THR A 44 10.45 -16.52 9.15
N VAL A 45 9.54 -17.00 8.30
CA VAL A 45 9.56 -18.38 7.80
C VAL A 45 10.73 -18.59 6.83
N LEU A 46 10.96 -17.63 5.92
CA LEU A 46 11.95 -17.73 4.85
C LEU A 46 13.38 -17.38 5.28
N ARG A 47 13.56 -16.52 6.29
CA ARG A 47 14.89 -16.26 6.90
C ARG A 47 15.55 -17.49 7.51
N LYS A 48 14.76 -18.56 7.78
CA LYS A 48 15.27 -19.84 8.30
C LYS A 48 15.76 -20.77 7.19
N VAL A 49 15.60 -20.40 5.92
CA VAL A 49 16.11 -21.15 4.77
C VAL A 49 17.51 -20.63 4.47
N ASP A 50 18.52 -21.50 4.58
CA ASP A 50 19.88 -21.13 4.20
C ASP A 50 19.93 -20.71 2.73
N GLY A 51 20.73 -19.68 2.43
CA GLY A 51 20.77 -19.06 1.11
C GLY A 51 19.66 -18.06 0.79
N VAL A 52 18.58 -17.94 1.58
CA VAL A 52 17.59 -16.87 1.35
C VAL A 52 18.10 -15.53 1.90
N GLY A 53 18.08 -14.50 1.07
CA GLY A 53 18.52 -13.15 1.38
C GLY A 53 17.37 -12.13 1.43
N GLY A 54 17.56 -11.01 0.73
CA GLY A 54 16.63 -9.89 0.74
C GLY A 54 15.24 -10.24 0.20
N MET A 55 14.21 -9.65 0.79
CA MET A 55 12.81 -9.82 0.37
C MET A 55 12.14 -8.46 0.23
N GLN A 56 11.36 -8.28 -0.84
CA GLN A 56 10.51 -7.12 -1.07
C GLN A 56 9.08 -7.57 -1.30
N PHE A 57 8.13 -6.91 -0.65
CA PHE A 57 6.72 -7.28 -0.71
C PHE A 57 5.91 -6.24 -1.47
N ASN A 58 4.92 -6.70 -2.23
CA ASN A 58 3.88 -5.86 -2.79
C ASN A 58 2.53 -6.40 -2.31
N TYR A 59 1.89 -5.68 -1.39
CA TYR A 59 0.65 -6.10 -0.73
C TYR A 59 -0.55 -6.10 -1.68
N GLU A 60 -0.55 -5.20 -2.65
CA GLU A 60 -1.62 -5.05 -3.63
C GLU A 60 -1.69 -6.27 -4.57
N ARG A 61 -0.57 -6.62 -5.20
CA ARG A 61 -0.43 -7.83 -6.02
C ARG A 61 -0.30 -9.11 -5.18
N ARG A 62 -0.04 -8.96 -3.87
CA ARG A 62 0.31 -10.03 -2.92
C ARG A 62 1.51 -10.84 -3.41
N THR A 63 2.54 -10.15 -3.86
CA THR A 63 3.77 -10.77 -4.38
C THR A 63 4.96 -10.50 -3.47
N ALA A 64 5.89 -11.45 -3.43
CA ALA A 64 7.19 -11.31 -2.79
C ALA A 64 8.28 -11.52 -3.85
N LYS A 65 9.22 -10.57 -3.93
CA LYS A 65 10.48 -10.69 -4.67
C LYS A 65 11.53 -11.14 -3.66
N ILE A 66 12.07 -12.34 -3.86
CA ILE A 66 12.97 -13.04 -2.93
C ILE A 66 14.32 -13.20 -3.62
N ALA A 67 15.36 -12.62 -3.04
CA ALA A 67 16.74 -12.87 -3.45
C ALA A 67 17.25 -14.13 -2.75
N TYR A 68 17.93 -15.01 -3.47
CA TYR A 68 18.51 -16.23 -2.89
C TYR A 68 19.82 -16.64 -3.58
N ASP A 69 20.70 -17.27 -2.82
CA ASP A 69 21.94 -17.89 -3.29
C ASP A 69 21.61 -19.25 -3.92
N ASN A 70 21.74 -19.35 -5.24
CA ASN A 70 21.40 -20.57 -5.98
C ASN A 70 22.35 -21.74 -5.73
N ALA A 71 23.50 -21.50 -5.08
CA ALA A 71 24.40 -22.56 -4.63
C ALA A 71 23.92 -23.21 -3.32
N LYS A 72 23.03 -22.55 -2.57
CA LYS A 72 22.57 -22.99 -1.24
C LYS A 72 21.10 -23.38 -1.20
N THR A 73 20.27 -22.78 -2.06
CA THR A 73 18.84 -23.05 -2.10
C THR A 73 18.28 -22.91 -3.50
N CYS A 74 17.04 -23.36 -3.70
CA CYS A 74 16.34 -23.27 -4.97
C CYS A 74 14.86 -22.92 -4.74
N PRO A 75 14.13 -22.51 -5.80
CA PRO A 75 12.72 -22.15 -5.69
C PRO A 75 11.85 -23.24 -5.04
N ASP A 76 12.12 -24.52 -5.28
CA ASP A 76 11.32 -25.63 -4.73
C ASP A 76 11.41 -25.70 -3.19
N ILE A 77 12.59 -25.46 -2.62
CA ILE A 77 12.78 -25.40 -1.16
C ILE A 77 11.99 -24.21 -0.58
N ILE A 78 12.02 -23.06 -1.25
CA ILE A 78 11.28 -21.86 -0.85
C ILE A 78 9.77 -22.13 -0.88
N TYR A 79 9.25 -22.74 -1.96
CA TYR A 79 7.84 -23.12 -2.07
C TYR A 79 7.44 -24.13 -1.00
N ALA A 80 8.24 -25.18 -0.78
CA ALA A 80 7.98 -26.19 0.24
C ALA A 80 7.94 -25.57 1.65
N ARG A 81 8.87 -24.66 1.94
CA ARG A 81 8.92 -23.97 3.24
C ARG A 81 7.68 -23.12 3.49
N LEU A 82 7.20 -22.40 2.47
CA LEU A 82 5.98 -21.61 2.55
C LEU A 82 4.73 -22.49 2.68
N ALA A 83 4.65 -23.58 1.91
CA ALA A 83 3.55 -24.53 1.97
C ALA A 83 3.43 -25.21 3.33
N ALA A 84 4.55 -25.52 4.00
CA ALA A 84 4.59 -26.13 5.33
C ALA A 84 3.92 -25.28 6.44
N THR A 85 3.66 -23.99 6.18
CA THR A 85 2.91 -23.12 7.10
C THR A 85 1.40 -23.37 7.07
N ASN A 86 0.91 -24.15 6.10
CA ASN A 86 -0.51 -24.34 5.75
C ASN A 86 -1.28 -23.05 5.39
N ARG A 87 -0.66 -21.87 5.50
CA ARG A 87 -1.29 -20.55 5.33
C ARG A 87 -0.79 -19.81 4.10
N TYR A 88 0.51 -19.89 3.80
CA TYR A 88 1.17 -19.05 2.79
C TYR A 88 1.48 -19.83 1.51
N LYS A 89 0.45 -20.43 0.89
CA LYS A 89 0.64 -21.12 -0.41
C LYS A 89 1.11 -20.12 -1.46
N ALA A 90 2.26 -20.40 -2.06
CA ALA A 90 2.89 -19.54 -3.06
C ALA A 90 2.88 -20.20 -4.44
N VAL A 91 2.74 -19.38 -5.48
CA VAL A 91 2.82 -19.79 -6.89
C VAL A 91 3.72 -18.82 -7.64
N PRO A 92 4.30 -19.20 -8.79
CA PRO A 92 5.03 -18.26 -9.64
C PRO A 92 4.17 -17.03 -9.94
N TYR A 93 4.77 -15.85 -9.87
CA TYR A 93 4.08 -14.63 -10.29
C TYR A 93 4.00 -14.56 -11.81
N ASP A 94 2.78 -14.38 -12.32
CA ASP A 94 2.50 -14.16 -13.73
C ASP A 94 2.02 -12.70 -13.94
N PRO A 95 2.78 -11.86 -14.66
CA PRO A 95 2.39 -10.48 -14.96
C PRO A 95 1.24 -10.38 -15.98
N SER A 96 0.95 -11.45 -16.72
CA SER A 96 -0.16 -11.53 -17.67
C SER A 96 -1.48 -11.95 -17.01
N ALA A 97 -1.42 -12.59 -15.84
CA ALA A 97 -2.60 -13.00 -15.10
C ALA A 97 -3.42 -11.81 -14.57
N VAL A 98 -4.73 -11.99 -14.49
CA VAL A 98 -5.65 -10.99 -13.91
C VAL A 98 -5.69 -11.13 -12.39
N LEU A 99 -5.23 -10.11 -11.68
CA LEU A 99 -5.18 -10.08 -10.22
C LEU A 99 -6.30 -9.21 -9.64
N ARG A 100 -7.52 -9.74 -9.65
CA ARG A 100 -8.70 -9.02 -9.13
C ARG A 100 -8.52 -8.58 -7.67
N ARG A 101 -8.73 -7.29 -7.44
CA ARG A 101 -8.79 -6.60 -6.15
C ARG A 101 -10.00 -5.68 -6.11
N GLY A 102 -10.34 -5.24 -4.90
CA GLY A 102 -11.43 -4.32 -4.65
C GLY A 102 -10.99 -3.28 -3.63
N ILE A 103 -11.44 -2.05 -3.82
CA ILE A 103 -11.28 -0.94 -2.87
C ILE A 103 -12.60 -0.16 -2.81
N GLY A 104 -13.03 0.16 -1.59
CA GLY A 104 -14.02 1.21 -1.38
C GLY A 104 -13.31 2.54 -1.24
N VAL A 105 -13.79 3.57 -1.92
CA VAL A 105 -13.25 4.93 -1.85
C VAL A 105 -14.35 5.88 -1.40
N ARG A 106 -14.22 6.45 -0.21
CA ARG A 106 -15.10 7.50 0.35
C ARG A 106 -14.69 8.84 -0.26
N ILE A 107 -15.67 9.65 -0.64
CA ILE A 107 -15.54 10.93 -1.32
C ILE A 107 -16.58 11.89 -0.73
N ASP A 108 -16.28 12.52 0.41
CA ASP A 108 -17.25 13.37 1.14
C ASP A 108 -17.72 14.60 0.36
N ASP A 109 -16.92 15.05 -0.61
CA ASP A 109 -17.23 16.13 -1.53
C ASP A 109 -18.05 15.65 -2.77
N MET A 110 -18.53 14.41 -2.78
CA MET A 110 -19.46 13.88 -3.77
C MET A 110 -20.91 14.12 -3.34
N HIS A 111 -21.47 15.29 -3.67
CA HIS A 111 -22.80 15.71 -3.16
C HIS A 111 -23.99 15.46 -4.08
N CYS A 112 -23.79 15.22 -5.38
CA CYS A 112 -24.88 15.09 -6.34
C CYS A 112 -24.62 14.02 -7.41
N GLN A 113 -25.64 13.72 -8.21
CA GLN A 113 -25.53 12.75 -9.30
C GLN A 113 -24.52 13.18 -10.38
N LYS A 114 -24.32 14.48 -10.61
CA LYS A 114 -23.28 14.94 -11.54
C LYS A 114 -21.86 14.65 -11.00
N CYS A 115 -21.65 14.76 -9.68
CA CYS A 115 -20.40 14.33 -9.06
C CYS A 115 -20.18 12.82 -9.26
N VAL A 116 -21.21 12.00 -9.02
CA VAL A 116 -21.15 10.55 -9.28
C VAL A 116 -20.78 10.25 -10.72
N ASN A 117 -21.43 10.90 -11.70
CA ASN A 117 -21.16 10.69 -13.12
C ASN A 117 -19.71 11.07 -13.49
N ARG A 118 -19.18 12.15 -12.91
CA ARG A 118 -17.77 12.56 -13.09
C ARG A 118 -16.79 11.54 -12.50
N VAL A 119 -17.08 11.01 -11.30
CA VAL A 119 -16.29 9.96 -10.67
C VAL A 119 -16.26 8.70 -11.54
N ILE A 120 -17.42 8.21 -11.97
CA ILE A 120 -17.53 7.03 -12.85
C ILE A 120 -16.74 7.26 -14.14
N SER A 121 -17.02 8.36 -14.84
CA SER A 121 -16.38 8.68 -16.13
C SER A 121 -14.86 8.73 -16.00
N CYS A 122 -14.33 9.24 -14.88
CA CYS A 122 -12.90 9.25 -14.63
C CYS A 122 -12.32 7.86 -14.39
N LEU A 123 -12.97 7.05 -13.54
CA LEU A 123 -12.48 5.73 -13.17
C LEU A 123 -12.58 4.72 -14.30
N GLU A 124 -13.58 4.82 -15.19
CA GLU A 124 -13.73 3.95 -16.36
C GLU A 124 -12.59 4.09 -17.37
N GLN A 125 -11.89 5.23 -17.39
CA GLN A 125 -10.74 5.45 -18.28
C GLN A 125 -9.44 4.82 -17.76
N ILE A 126 -9.44 4.32 -16.52
CA ILE A 126 -8.24 3.73 -15.92
C ILE A 126 -8.08 2.29 -16.41
N GLU A 127 -6.97 2.00 -17.09
CA GLU A 127 -6.63 0.65 -17.52
C GLU A 127 -6.67 -0.32 -16.34
N GLY A 128 -7.38 -1.44 -16.50
CA GLY A 128 -7.49 -2.46 -15.46
C GLY A 128 -8.61 -2.24 -14.45
N VAL A 129 -9.36 -1.13 -14.51
CA VAL A 129 -10.66 -1.06 -13.82
C VAL A 129 -11.64 -2.02 -14.50
N ASP A 130 -12.30 -2.85 -13.69
CA ASP A 130 -13.17 -3.95 -14.14
C ASP A 130 -14.65 -3.68 -13.84
N SER A 131 -14.96 -3.10 -12.68
CA SER A 131 -16.34 -2.69 -12.37
C SER A 131 -16.40 -1.61 -11.29
N LEU A 132 -17.43 -0.77 -11.36
CA LEU A 132 -17.69 0.33 -10.41
C LEU A 132 -19.08 0.15 -9.78
N SER A 133 -19.19 0.46 -8.49
CA SER A 133 -20.47 0.52 -7.76
C SER A 133 -20.51 1.80 -6.93
N PRO A 134 -21.07 2.90 -7.47
CA PRO A 134 -21.20 4.18 -6.77
C PRO A 134 -22.37 4.17 -5.78
N HIS A 135 -22.20 4.86 -4.65
CA HIS A 135 -23.18 5.02 -3.59
C HIS A 135 -23.21 6.48 -3.14
N LEU A 136 -24.15 7.26 -3.68
CA LEU A 136 -24.27 8.69 -3.37
C LEU A 136 -24.72 8.94 -1.93
N ASP A 137 -25.71 8.16 -1.47
CA ASP A 137 -26.26 8.20 -0.10
C ASP A 137 -25.18 8.01 0.98
N LYS A 138 -24.15 7.24 0.65
CA LYS A 138 -23.01 6.94 1.52
C LYS A 138 -21.70 7.48 0.97
N HIS A 139 -21.74 8.43 0.04
CA HIS A 139 -20.58 9.11 -0.52
C HIS A 139 -19.35 8.21 -0.80
N TYR A 140 -19.54 7.02 -1.36
CA TYR A 140 -18.41 6.16 -1.72
C TYR A 140 -18.61 5.48 -3.07
N VAL A 141 -17.52 5.00 -3.67
CA VAL A 141 -17.55 4.11 -4.83
C VAL A 141 -16.72 2.87 -4.53
N PHE A 142 -17.28 1.69 -4.79
CA PHE A 142 -16.51 0.46 -4.79
C PHE A 142 -15.93 0.23 -6.18
N VAL A 143 -14.62 0.01 -6.25
CA VAL A 143 -13.86 -0.20 -7.48
C VAL A 143 -13.26 -1.58 -7.46
N ARG A 144 -13.64 -2.42 -8.43
CA ARG A 144 -12.96 -3.69 -8.72
C ARG A 144 -11.95 -3.45 -9.83
N TYR A 145 -10.72 -3.92 -9.64
CA TYR A 145 -9.63 -3.66 -10.58
C TYR A 145 -8.61 -4.80 -10.63
N ASP A 146 -7.81 -4.83 -11.67
CA ASP A 146 -6.65 -5.69 -11.83
C ASP A 146 -5.39 -5.02 -11.27
N ALA A 147 -4.85 -5.58 -10.18
CA ALA A 147 -3.62 -5.10 -9.55
C ALA A 147 -2.35 -5.25 -10.40
N ASN A 148 -2.41 -5.96 -11.54
CA ASN A 148 -1.32 -5.99 -12.53
C ASN A 148 -1.37 -4.84 -13.54
N ARG A 149 -2.48 -4.07 -13.58
CA ARG A 149 -2.69 -3.00 -14.55
C ARG A 149 -2.85 -1.63 -13.89
N THR A 150 -3.44 -1.57 -12.70
CA THR A 150 -3.60 -0.33 -11.93
C THR A 150 -3.37 -0.55 -10.44
N SER A 151 -3.40 0.55 -9.68
CA SER A 151 -3.17 0.56 -8.24
C SER A 151 -4.20 1.40 -7.50
N LYS A 152 -4.36 1.16 -6.19
CA LYS A 152 -5.13 2.04 -5.29
C LYS A 152 -4.67 3.50 -5.40
N ASN A 153 -3.36 3.72 -5.51
CA ASN A 153 -2.78 5.06 -5.64
C ASN A 153 -3.18 5.73 -6.96
N THR A 154 -3.16 4.98 -8.07
CA THR A 154 -3.62 5.47 -9.38
C THR A 154 -5.09 5.88 -9.30
N ILE A 155 -5.95 5.03 -8.74
CA ILE A 155 -7.38 5.33 -8.54
C ILE A 155 -7.58 6.62 -7.74
N ARG A 156 -6.88 6.77 -6.60
CA ARG A 156 -6.97 7.97 -5.76
C ARG A 156 -6.47 9.24 -6.48
N THR A 157 -5.31 9.16 -7.11
CA THR A 157 -4.71 10.30 -7.81
C THR A 157 -5.53 10.77 -9.02
N SER A 158 -6.19 9.85 -9.74
CA SER A 158 -7.16 10.20 -10.78
C SER A 158 -8.35 10.99 -10.23
N LEU A 159 -8.90 10.57 -9.08
CA LEU A 159 -9.99 11.29 -8.41
C LEU A 159 -9.57 12.67 -7.89
N ILE A 160 -8.36 12.78 -7.34
CA ILE A 160 -7.77 14.07 -6.96
C ILE A 160 -7.67 15.01 -8.17
N GLY A 161 -7.22 14.49 -9.32
CA GLY A 161 -7.06 15.25 -10.56
C GLY A 161 -8.36 15.89 -11.06
N ILE A 162 -9.50 15.23 -10.85
CA ILE A 162 -10.81 15.78 -11.19
C ILE A 162 -11.44 16.64 -10.07
N GLY A 163 -10.72 16.86 -8.96
CA GLY A 163 -11.17 17.74 -7.88
C GLY A 163 -12.06 17.05 -6.85
N PHE A 164 -11.65 15.87 -6.38
CA PHE A 164 -12.22 15.21 -5.19
C PHE A 164 -11.12 14.91 -4.15
N THR A 165 -11.49 14.68 -2.89
CA THR A 165 -10.52 14.32 -1.83
C THR A 165 -10.83 12.92 -1.26
N PRO A 166 -10.38 11.86 -1.93
CA PRO A 166 -10.76 10.50 -1.57
C PRO A 166 -9.99 9.92 -0.37
N VAL A 167 -10.65 9.14 0.48
CA VAL A 167 -10.04 8.24 1.48
C VAL A 167 -10.58 6.82 1.35
N ASN A 168 -9.98 5.85 2.03
CA ASN A 168 -10.49 4.48 2.08
C ASN A 168 -11.87 4.46 2.73
N TYR A 169 -12.81 3.80 2.06
CA TYR A 169 -14.08 3.43 2.65
C TYR A 169 -13.99 2.05 3.31
N TYR A 170 -14.48 1.99 4.53
CA TYR A 170 -14.69 0.77 5.29
C TYR A 170 -16.18 0.64 5.63
N SER A 171 -16.72 -0.57 5.52
CA SER A 171 -18.11 -0.88 5.87
C SER A 171 -18.32 -1.08 7.37
N ASP A 172 -17.25 -1.04 8.17
CA ASP A 172 -17.33 -1.22 9.61
C ASP A 172 -18.03 -0.01 10.26
N PRO A 173 -19.09 -0.20 11.05
CA PRO A 173 -19.81 0.91 11.68
C PRO A 173 -18.95 1.73 12.65
N LYS A 174 -17.85 1.16 13.15
CA LYS A 174 -16.87 1.84 14.00
C LYS A 174 -16.01 2.83 13.22
N VAL A 175 -16.03 2.82 11.90
CA VAL A 175 -15.26 3.79 11.11
C VAL A 175 -16.06 5.06 10.90
N GLY A 176 -15.42 6.19 11.15
CA GLY A 176 -15.89 7.55 10.89
C GLY A 176 -15.11 8.21 9.76
N TYR A 177 -15.67 9.29 9.23
CA TYR A 177 -15.07 10.10 8.19
C TYR A 177 -15.19 11.57 8.60
N ALA A 178 -14.15 12.35 8.30
CA ALA A 178 -14.13 13.79 8.48
C ALA A 178 -13.58 14.46 7.23
N TYR A 179 -14.13 15.62 6.92
CA TYR A 179 -13.72 16.43 5.78
C TYR A 179 -13.47 17.87 6.26
N TYR A 180 -12.36 18.44 5.85
CA TYR A 180 -11.92 19.76 6.26
C TYR A 180 -11.52 20.62 5.06
N THR A 181 -11.71 21.92 5.18
CA THR A 181 -11.05 22.92 4.35
C THR A 181 -9.76 23.36 5.02
N LEU A 182 -8.75 23.63 4.21
CA LEU A 182 -7.42 24.08 4.62
C LEU A 182 -7.13 25.45 4.00
N PRO A 183 -6.27 26.26 4.64
CA PRO A 183 -5.71 27.44 4.01
C PRO A 183 -5.01 27.10 2.69
N LYS A 184 -4.91 28.10 1.81
CA LYS A 184 -4.23 27.94 0.53
C LYS A 184 -2.78 27.50 0.74
N GLY A 185 -2.41 26.36 0.15
CA GLY A 185 -1.05 25.81 0.25
C GLY A 185 -0.79 24.95 1.49
N ALA A 186 -1.76 24.78 2.40
CA ALA A 186 -1.63 23.93 3.58
C ALA A 186 -1.94 22.44 3.32
N ALA A 187 -2.50 22.11 2.15
CA ALA A 187 -2.70 20.74 1.68
C ALA A 187 -1.36 20.12 1.23
N THR A 188 -0.53 19.69 2.18
CA THR A 188 0.83 19.19 1.96
C THR A 188 1.01 17.75 2.43
N PRO A 189 2.08 17.05 1.98
CA PRO A 189 2.49 15.77 2.58
C PRO A 189 2.71 15.86 4.09
N ASP A 190 3.34 16.93 4.58
CA ASP A 190 3.57 17.14 6.02
C ASP A 190 2.25 17.18 6.81
N ALA A 191 1.19 17.79 6.26
CA ALA A 191 -0.13 17.78 6.87
C ALA A 191 -0.72 16.36 6.94
N ILE A 192 -0.50 15.53 5.90
CA ILE A 192 -0.88 14.11 5.92
C ILE A 192 -0.11 13.38 7.03
N GLU A 193 1.22 13.51 7.06
CA GLU A 193 2.09 12.85 8.05
C GLU A 193 1.76 13.25 9.49
N THR A 194 1.38 14.51 9.70
CA THR A 194 0.98 15.02 11.01
C THR A 194 -0.35 14.41 11.46
N VAL A 195 -1.36 14.39 10.58
CA VAL A 195 -2.71 13.94 10.93
C VAL A 195 -2.81 12.41 10.99
N ILE A 196 -2.10 11.69 10.12
CA ILE A 196 -2.09 10.21 10.14
C ILE A 196 -1.42 9.64 11.40
N ALA A 197 -0.60 10.45 12.09
CA ALA A 197 0.06 10.07 13.33
C ALA A 197 -0.82 10.29 14.58
N LEU A 198 -2.01 10.90 14.44
CA LEU A 198 -2.94 11.09 15.55
C LEU A 198 -3.62 9.76 15.91
N ASP A 199 -3.88 9.57 17.20
CA ASP A 199 -4.54 8.36 17.71
C ASP A 199 -5.95 8.20 17.09
N GLY A 200 -6.27 6.99 16.66
CA GLY A 200 -7.54 6.68 16.00
C GLY A 200 -7.62 7.07 14.53
N VAL A 201 -6.59 7.68 13.92
CA VAL A 201 -6.60 8.01 12.48
C VAL A 201 -6.07 6.82 11.64
N GLU A 202 -6.83 6.43 10.63
CA GLU A 202 -6.54 5.26 9.78
C GLU A 202 -6.07 5.64 8.37
N ASP A 203 -6.62 6.69 7.78
CA ASP A 203 -6.26 7.15 6.44
C ASP A 203 -6.46 8.66 6.35
N VAL A 204 -5.53 9.35 5.70
CA VAL A 204 -5.59 10.80 5.48
C VAL A 204 -5.23 11.06 4.03
N ASN A 205 -5.96 11.97 3.40
CA ASN A 205 -5.62 12.45 2.09
C ASN A 205 -5.92 13.94 1.95
N VAL A 206 -5.17 14.62 1.10
CA VAL A 206 -5.36 16.05 0.82
C VAL A 206 -5.52 16.30 -0.68
N ASN A 207 -6.25 17.35 -1.00
CA ASN A 207 -6.36 17.86 -2.37
C ASN A 207 -5.82 19.30 -2.42
N PRO A 208 -4.60 19.51 -2.95
CA PRO A 208 -4.00 20.84 -3.06
C PRO A 208 -4.77 21.82 -3.95
N ARG A 209 -5.55 21.31 -4.92
CA ARG A 209 -6.37 22.14 -5.80
C ARG A 209 -7.59 22.70 -5.08
N LEU A 210 -8.21 21.91 -4.20
CA LEU A 210 -9.36 22.33 -3.40
C LEU A 210 -8.98 22.91 -2.03
N ASN A 211 -7.71 22.77 -1.63
CA ASN A 211 -7.26 23.00 -0.25
C ASN A 211 -8.18 22.28 0.73
N SER A 212 -8.32 20.97 0.56
CA SER A 212 -9.14 20.16 1.46
C SER A 212 -8.40 18.93 1.94
N MET A 213 -8.87 18.40 3.06
CA MET A 213 -8.39 17.18 3.70
C MET A 213 -9.58 16.28 3.98
N ALA A 214 -9.42 14.99 3.74
CA ALA A 214 -10.35 13.96 4.18
C ALA A 214 -9.60 12.99 5.10
N VAL A 215 -10.28 12.52 6.12
CA VAL A 215 -9.73 11.65 7.16
C VAL A 215 -10.70 10.51 7.43
N THR A 216 -10.19 9.29 7.48
CA THR A 216 -10.87 8.12 8.01
C THR A 216 -10.33 7.84 9.42
N PHE A 217 -11.22 7.62 10.38
CA PHE A 217 -10.85 7.39 11.78
C PHE A 217 -11.69 6.31 12.46
N PHE A 218 -11.22 5.77 13.58
CA PHE A 218 -11.93 4.80 14.41
C PHE A 218 -12.70 5.49 15.55
N LYS A 219 -14.02 5.29 15.59
CA LYS A 219 -14.95 5.92 16.54
C LYS A 219 -14.81 5.41 17.97
N ASP A 220 -14.14 4.27 18.18
CA ASP A 220 -13.78 3.77 19.50
C ASP A 220 -12.50 4.38 20.06
N GLU A 221 -11.75 5.13 19.25
CA GLU A 221 -10.51 5.82 19.66
C GLU A 221 -10.67 7.36 19.68
N THR A 222 -11.43 7.92 18.73
CA THR A 222 -11.70 9.37 18.64
C THR A 222 -13.10 9.69 18.13
N THR A 223 -13.50 10.97 18.14
CA THR A 223 -14.74 11.48 17.55
C THR A 223 -14.44 12.57 16.53
N ALA A 224 -15.41 12.96 15.69
CA ALA A 224 -15.19 14.03 14.70
C ALA A 224 -14.82 15.37 15.37
N GLU A 225 -15.43 15.67 16.51
CA GLU A 225 -15.17 16.89 17.29
C GLU A 225 -13.79 16.86 17.94
N LYS A 226 -13.42 15.74 18.58
CA LYS A 226 -12.11 15.55 19.19
C LYS A 226 -11.00 15.59 18.14
N LEU A 227 -11.16 14.84 17.04
CA LEU A 227 -10.23 14.82 15.91
C LEU A 227 -10.03 16.23 15.34
N PHE A 228 -11.11 17.01 15.17
CA PHE A 228 -10.99 18.37 14.67
C PHE A 228 -10.14 19.28 15.58
N GLN A 229 -10.24 19.11 16.90
CA GLN A 229 -9.40 19.83 17.86
C GLN A 229 -7.94 19.36 17.77
N GLU A 230 -7.70 18.04 17.76
CA GLU A 230 -6.36 17.45 17.70
C GLU A 230 -5.61 17.83 16.42
N VAL A 231 -6.28 17.87 15.27
CA VAL A 231 -5.70 18.34 14.00
C VAL A 231 -5.17 19.76 14.13
N ARG A 232 -5.93 20.66 14.78
CA ARG A 232 -5.53 22.06 14.97
C ARG A 232 -4.44 22.21 16.02
N GLU A 233 -4.50 21.46 17.10
CA GLU A 233 -3.48 21.44 18.15
C GLU A 233 -2.14 20.88 17.62
N ALA A 234 -2.20 19.96 16.65
CA ALA A 234 -1.03 19.45 15.94
C ALA A 234 -0.45 20.46 14.91
N GLY A 235 -1.02 21.66 14.80
CA GLY A 235 -0.51 22.73 13.95
C GLY A 235 -1.04 22.73 12.53
N VAL A 236 -2.01 21.87 12.20
CA VAL A 236 -2.70 21.90 10.90
C VAL A 236 -3.92 22.80 11.01
N GLU A 237 -3.84 23.98 10.40
CA GLU A 237 -4.99 24.87 10.29
C GLU A 237 -6.07 24.23 9.41
N ALA A 238 -7.16 23.80 10.04
CA ALA A 238 -8.31 23.19 9.40
C ALA A 238 -9.61 23.90 9.83
N ALA A 239 -10.58 23.93 8.93
CA ALA A 239 -11.94 24.38 9.19
C ALA A 239 -12.95 23.37 8.66
N LEU A 240 -14.15 23.37 9.24
CA LEU A 240 -15.26 22.59 8.66
C LEU A 240 -15.70 23.23 7.33
N PRO A 241 -16.05 22.43 6.31
CA PRO A 241 -16.60 22.97 5.09
C PRO A 241 -17.93 23.70 5.37
N PRO A 242 -18.26 24.74 4.60
CA PRO A 242 -19.61 25.29 4.63
C PRO A 242 -20.62 24.20 4.22
N GLU A 243 -21.88 24.36 4.65
CA GLU A 243 -22.96 23.48 4.17
C GLU A 243 -23.01 23.51 2.64
N HIS A 244 -23.13 22.33 2.04
CA HIS A 244 -23.18 22.22 0.59
C HIS A 244 -24.55 22.63 0.07
N GLU A 245 -24.61 23.75 -0.65
CA GLU A 245 -25.77 24.13 -1.45
C GLU A 245 -25.63 23.55 -2.87
N CYS A 246 -26.33 22.44 -3.14
CA CYS A 246 -26.39 21.91 -4.50
C CYS A 246 -27.36 22.73 -5.34
N LYS A 247 -26.84 23.70 -6.11
CA LYS A 247 -27.65 24.56 -7.00
C LYS A 247 -28.18 23.86 -8.26
N GLU A 248 -28.16 22.53 -8.29
CA GLU A 248 -28.38 21.74 -9.52
C GLU A 248 -29.76 21.10 -9.64
N GLU A 249 -30.70 21.39 -8.73
CA GLU A 249 -32.11 21.04 -8.93
C GLU A 249 -32.81 21.90 -10.02
N GLU A 250 -32.12 22.90 -10.58
CA GLU A 250 -32.59 23.71 -11.69
C GLU A 250 -31.83 23.39 -12.99
N LYS A 251 -32.18 22.28 -13.66
CA LYS A 251 -32.22 22.13 -15.14
C LYS A 251 -32.55 20.71 -15.58
#